data_AF-F8S8W8-F1
#
_entry.id   AF-F8S8W8-F1
#
_cell.length_a   1.000
_cell.length_b   1.000
_cell.length_c   1.000
_cell.angle_alpha   90.00
_cell.angle_beta   90.00
_cell.angle_gamma   90.00
#
_symmetry.space_group_name_H-M   'P 1'
#
loop_
_entity.id
_entity.type
_entity.pdbx_description
1 polymer ?
#
loop_
_entity_poly.entity_id
_entity_poly.type
_entity_poly.pdbx_seq_one_letter_code
_entity_poly.pdbx_strand_id
1 'polypeptide(L)'
;GHQGYEYVDIGRFWQIFLFVGLMLWLLLVGRALWPALKARDDNRSITMLLFLSTIAIGLFYGAGLMWGRNTHLAMVEYWRWWVVHLWVEGFFEVFATAVIAFLFTRLGLVRAKTATNAVLFATIVFLSGGVLGTFHHLYWTGTPTGVLAVGSIFSALEVVPLVLVGFEAYENYRHSYATPWVAAYRWPILFFVAVAFWNLVGAGLFGFLINP
;
A
#
# COMPACT_ATOMS: atom_id res chain seq x y z
N GLY A 1 -8.73 27.07 5.19
CA GLY A 1 -10.08 26.54 5.43
C GLY A 1 -9.96 25.10 5.87
N HIS A 2 -10.97 24.58 6.58
CA HIS A 2 -11.03 23.22 7.13
C HIS A 2 -12.21 22.47 6.50
N GLN A 3 -12.03 21.23 6.05
CA GLN A 3 -13.10 20.44 5.40
C GLN A 3 -14.06 19.78 6.39
N GLY A 4 -13.61 19.47 7.61
CA GLY A 4 -14.46 18.91 8.66
C GLY A 4 -14.57 17.38 8.65
N TYR A 5 -13.79 16.70 7.81
CA TYR A 5 -13.72 15.24 7.75
C TYR A 5 -12.32 14.79 8.16
N GLU A 6 -12.25 13.86 9.10
CA GLU A 6 -10.98 13.32 9.62
C GLU A 6 -10.12 12.74 8.49
N TYR A 7 -8.79 12.91 8.61
CA TYR A 7 -7.76 12.49 7.64
C TYR A 7 -7.74 13.26 6.30
N VAL A 8 -8.78 14.05 6.01
CA VAL A 8 -8.89 14.91 4.80
C VAL A 8 -9.37 16.31 5.17
N ASP A 9 -8.98 16.76 6.36
CA ASP A 9 -9.36 18.03 7.01
C ASP A 9 -8.77 19.26 6.31
N ILE A 10 -7.66 19.10 5.59
CA ILE A 10 -7.02 20.18 4.83
C ILE A 10 -7.99 20.79 3.82
N GLY A 11 -8.04 22.12 3.72
CA GLY A 11 -8.94 22.80 2.77
C GLY A 11 -8.72 22.36 1.31
N ARG A 12 -9.80 22.38 0.50
CA ARG A 12 -9.80 21.91 -0.91
C ARG A 12 -8.65 22.45 -1.76
N PHE A 13 -8.29 23.72 -1.59
CA PHE A 13 -7.13 24.32 -2.27
C PHE A 13 -5.82 23.58 -1.95
N TRP A 14 -5.54 23.33 -0.67
CA TRP A 14 -4.34 22.63 -0.23
C TRP A 14 -4.34 21.16 -0.66
N GLN A 15 -5.52 20.54 -0.72
CA GLN A 15 -5.68 19.19 -1.21
C GLN A 15 -5.33 19.07 -2.70
N ILE A 16 -5.81 20.02 -3.52
CA ILE A 16 -5.45 20.08 -4.95
C ILE A 16 -3.95 20.36 -5.10
N PHE A 17 -3.40 21.27 -4.30
CA PHE A 17 -1.96 21.58 -4.32
C PHE A 17 -1.11 20.34 -3.99
N LEU A 18 -1.50 19.55 -2.99
CA LEU A 18 -0.85 18.28 -2.66
C LEU A 18 -0.95 17.29 -3.83
N PHE A 19 -2.13 17.17 -4.46
CA PHE A 19 -2.31 16.30 -5.62
C PHE A 19 -1.40 16.70 -6.80
N VAL A 20 -1.24 18.00 -7.07
CA VAL A 20 -0.28 18.50 -8.06
C VAL A 20 1.15 18.13 -7.66
N GLY A 21 1.50 18.23 -6.38
CA GLY A 21 2.79 17.77 -5.85
C GLY A 21 3.02 16.28 -6.10
N LEU A 22 2.00 15.43 -5.90
CA LEU A 22 2.07 14.00 -6.21
C LEU A 22 2.24 13.74 -7.71
N MET A 23 1.59 14.52 -8.58
CA MET A 23 1.76 14.40 -10.03
C MET A 23 3.17 14.81 -10.48
N LEU A 24 3.73 15.87 -9.89
CA LEU A 24 5.12 16.26 -10.12
C LEU A 24 6.09 15.18 -9.65
N TRP A 25 5.87 14.64 -8.45
CA TRP A 25 6.67 13.53 -7.92
C TRP A 25 6.60 12.30 -8.84
N LEU A 26 5.41 11.90 -9.28
CA LEU A 26 5.21 10.78 -10.20
C LEU A 26 5.95 11.01 -11.52
N LEU A 27 5.91 12.22 -12.08
CA LEU A 27 6.66 12.57 -13.29
C LEU A 27 8.17 12.45 -13.08
N LEU A 28 8.70 12.90 -11.94
CA LEU A 28 10.12 12.82 -11.61
C LEU A 28 10.58 11.36 -11.44
N VAL A 29 9.82 10.55 -10.69
CA VAL A 29 10.11 9.12 -10.51
C VAL A 29 10.00 8.39 -11.84
N GLY A 30 8.95 8.63 -12.62
CA GLY A 30 8.77 8.04 -13.95
C GLY A 30 9.91 8.38 -14.90
N ARG A 31 10.37 9.63 -14.91
CA ARG A 31 11.54 10.04 -15.70
C ARG A 31 12.82 9.32 -15.27
N ALA A 32 13.01 9.11 -13.97
CA ALA A 32 14.18 8.40 -13.45
C ALA A 32 14.15 6.89 -13.75
N LEU A 33 12.98 6.26 -13.69
CA LEU A 33 12.81 4.82 -13.98
C LEU A 33 12.72 4.51 -15.48
N TRP A 34 12.44 5.50 -16.33
CA TRP A 34 12.23 5.33 -17.76
C TRP A 34 13.34 4.55 -18.50
N PRO A 35 14.65 4.80 -18.25
CA PRO A 35 15.70 4.03 -18.90
C PRO A 35 15.68 2.55 -18.51
N ALA A 36 15.43 2.26 -17.23
CA ALA A 36 15.36 0.90 -16.71
C ALA A 36 14.13 0.15 -17.24
N LEU A 37 13.00 0.84 -17.44
CA LEU A 37 11.80 0.25 -18.04
C LEU A 37 11.96 -0.09 -19.53
N LYS A 38 12.82 0.66 -20.22
CA LYS A 38 13.20 0.40 -21.63
C LYS A 38 14.22 -0.71 -21.78
N ALA A 39 15.04 -0.95 -20.76
CA ALA A 39 15.99 -2.05 -20.76
C ALA A 39 15.24 -3.40 -20.91
N ARG A 40 15.82 -4.32 -21.67
CA ARG A 40 15.30 -5.68 -21.87
C ARG A 40 16.12 -6.68 -21.05
N ASP A 41 16.21 -6.44 -19.74
CA ASP A 41 16.91 -7.30 -18.79
C ASP A 41 15.93 -8.02 -17.85
N ASP A 42 16.46 -8.93 -17.03
CA ASP A 42 15.68 -9.72 -16.06
C ASP A 42 15.07 -8.85 -14.93
N ASN A 43 15.55 -7.61 -14.75
CA ASN A 43 15.06 -6.68 -13.74
C ASN A 43 13.87 -5.84 -14.21
N ARG A 44 13.53 -5.91 -15.50
CA ARG A 44 12.46 -5.12 -16.08
C ARG A 44 11.12 -5.35 -15.38
N SER A 45 10.79 -6.60 -15.05
CA SER A 45 9.51 -6.95 -14.42
C SER A 45 9.36 -6.32 -13.03
N ILE A 46 10.38 -6.44 -12.17
CA ILE A 46 10.34 -5.82 -10.83
C ILE A 46 10.34 -4.28 -10.91
N THR A 47 11.07 -3.70 -11.86
CA THR A 47 11.06 -2.26 -12.12
C THR A 47 9.69 -1.79 -12.57
N MET A 48 9.00 -2.58 -13.40
CA MET A 48 7.64 -2.29 -13.86
C MET A 48 6.64 -2.33 -12.70
N LEU A 49 6.74 -3.33 -11.82
CA LEU A 49 5.88 -3.41 -10.62
C LEU A 49 6.06 -2.20 -9.71
N LEU A 50 7.31 -1.81 -9.44
CA LEU A 50 7.62 -0.59 -8.69
C LEU A 50 7.04 0.67 -9.36
N PHE A 51 7.13 0.76 -10.69
CA PHE A 51 6.59 1.91 -11.40
C PHE A 51 5.05 1.95 -11.36
N LEU A 52 4.39 0.80 -11.52
CA LEU A 52 2.93 0.70 -11.42
C LEU A 52 2.42 1.06 -10.01
N SER A 53 3.11 0.63 -8.95
CA SER A 53 2.76 1.01 -7.58
C SER A 53 2.98 2.51 -7.35
N THR A 54 4.04 3.10 -7.91
CA THR A 54 4.27 4.56 -7.90
C THR A 54 3.11 5.31 -8.57
N ILE A 55 2.64 4.84 -9.72
CA ILE A 55 1.47 5.41 -10.42
C ILE A 55 0.23 5.34 -9.53
N ALA A 56 -0.01 4.20 -8.87
CA ALA A 56 -1.16 4.04 -7.99
C ALA A 56 -1.12 5.05 -6.83
N ILE A 57 0.03 5.21 -6.17
CA ILE A 57 0.22 6.24 -5.13
C ILE A 57 -0.05 7.65 -5.66
N GLY A 58 0.44 8.00 -6.85
CA GLY A 58 0.18 9.32 -7.41
C GLY A 58 -1.31 9.55 -7.69
N LEU A 59 -1.93 8.64 -8.42
CA LEU A 59 -3.26 8.86 -9.01
C LEU A 59 -4.40 8.68 -8.01
N PHE A 60 -4.34 7.69 -7.11
CA PHE A 60 -5.49 7.34 -6.27
C PHE A 60 -5.79 8.35 -5.16
N TYR A 61 -4.84 9.23 -4.82
CA TYR A 61 -5.14 10.41 -4.00
C TYR A 61 -6.23 11.30 -4.64
N GLY A 62 -6.38 11.25 -5.97
CA GLY A 62 -7.42 11.95 -6.72
C GLY A 62 -8.85 11.57 -6.33
N ALA A 63 -9.07 10.39 -5.75
CA ALA A 63 -10.37 10.01 -5.16
C ALA A 63 -10.83 11.01 -4.08
N GLY A 64 -9.86 11.65 -3.42
CA GLY A 64 -10.07 12.73 -2.46
C GLY A 64 -10.78 13.96 -3.00
N LEU A 65 -10.86 14.10 -4.33
CA LEU A 65 -11.43 15.26 -5.02
C LEU A 65 -12.90 15.05 -5.46
N MET A 66 -13.46 13.87 -5.19
CA MET A 66 -14.76 13.44 -5.72
C MET A 66 -15.98 13.95 -4.93
N TRP A 67 -15.78 14.73 -3.86
CA TRP A 67 -16.87 15.35 -3.10
C TRP A 67 -16.77 16.88 -3.05
N GLY A 68 -17.91 17.54 -2.86
CA GLY A 68 -18.03 18.97 -2.64
C GLY A 68 -18.66 19.29 -1.28
N ARG A 69 -18.89 20.59 -1.03
CA ARG A 69 -19.50 21.07 0.22
C ARG A 69 -20.92 20.55 0.45
N ASN A 70 -21.68 20.34 -0.62
CA ASN A 70 -23.10 19.94 -0.57
C ASN A 70 -23.32 18.47 -0.93
N THR A 71 -22.26 17.65 -0.98
CA THR A 71 -22.37 16.23 -1.26
C THR A 71 -23.00 15.50 -0.07
N HIS A 72 -23.87 14.52 -0.34
CA HIS A 72 -24.49 13.72 0.72
C HIS A 72 -23.42 12.99 1.55
N LEU A 73 -23.58 12.97 2.88
CA LEU A 73 -22.55 12.46 3.80
C LEU A 73 -22.12 11.01 3.48
N ALA A 74 -23.07 10.11 3.18
CA ALA A 74 -22.75 8.74 2.78
C ALA A 74 -21.82 8.66 1.55
N MET A 75 -21.94 9.60 0.61
CA MET A 75 -21.06 9.68 -0.56
C MET A 75 -19.70 10.29 -0.21
N VAL A 76 -19.65 11.22 0.75
CA VAL A 76 -18.38 11.72 1.27
C VAL A 76 -17.62 10.60 1.97
N GLU A 77 -18.28 9.83 2.85
CA GLU A 77 -17.68 8.67 3.53
C GLU A 77 -17.15 7.66 2.52
N TYR A 78 -17.94 7.30 1.50
CA TYR A 78 -17.49 6.41 0.42
C TYR A 78 -16.16 6.88 -0.18
N TRP A 79 -16.06 8.10 -0.69
CA TRP A 79 -14.84 8.60 -1.33
C TRP A 79 -13.69 8.88 -0.34
N ARG A 80 -14.02 9.22 0.91
CA ARG A 80 -13.02 9.42 1.97
C ARG A 80 -12.25 8.14 2.23
N TRP A 81 -12.94 7.00 2.32
CA TRP A 81 -12.30 5.71 2.54
C TRP A 81 -11.51 5.19 1.35
N TRP A 82 -11.75 5.69 0.13
CA TRP A 82 -10.81 5.44 -0.98
C TRP A 82 -9.44 6.09 -0.75
N VAL A 83 -9.39 7.21 -0.02
CA VAL A 83 -8.11 7.85 0.35
C VAL A 83 -7.53 7.21 1.61
N VAL A 84 -8.35 7.02 2.64
CA VAL A 84 -7.84 6.57 3.95
C VAL A 84 -7.55 5.07 3.96
N HIS A 85 -8.46 4.23 3.47
CA HIS A 85 -8.24 2.78 3.39
C HIS A 85 -7.42 2.45 2.15
N LEU A 86 -8.01 2.64 0.97
CA LEU A 86 -7.41 2.07 -0.23
C LEU A 86 -6.09 2.74 -0.62
N TRP A 87 -5.98 4.06 -0.51
CA TRP A 87 -4.74 4.76 -0.83
C TRP A 87 -3.66 4.62 0.24
N VAL A 88 -3.96 4.85 1.54
CA VAL A 88 -2.95 4.69 2.60
C VAL A 88 -2.63 3.23 2.88
N GLU A 89 -3.62 2.39 3.16
CA GLU A 89 -3.40 0.98 3.53
C GLU A 89 -3.01 0.16 2.29
N GLY A 90 -3.89 0.11 1.29
CA GLY A 90 -3.70 -0.78 0.13
C GLY A 90 -2.49 -0.41 -0.73
N PHE A 91 -2.43 0.82 -1.26
CA PHE A 91 -1.38 1.16 -2.24
C PHE A 91 -0.01 1.43 -1.62
N PHE A 92 0.10 2.01 -0.42
CA PHE A 92 1.43 2.15 0.21
C PHE A 92 2.03 0.81 0.60
N GLU A 93 1.22 -0.17 1.01
CA GLU A 93 1.74 -1.51 1.31
C GLU A 93 2.33 -2.14 0.05
N VAL A 94 1.59 -2.14 -1.07
CA VAL A 94 2.09 -2.64 -2.37
C VAL A 94 3.35 -1.87 -2.82
N PHE A 95 3.37 -0.55 -2.65
CA PHE A 95 4.53 0.28 -2.97
C PHE A 95 5.75 -0.06 -2.10
N ALA A 96 5.58 -0.17 -0.79
CA ALA A 96 6.65 -0.50 0.14
C ALA A 96 7.23 -1.89 -0.14
N THR A 97 6.38 -2.90 -0.34
CA THR A 97 6.82 -4.25 -0.72
C THR A 97 7.59 -4.25 -2.04
N ALA A 98 7.12 -3.51 -3.05
CA ALA A 98 7.82 -3.39 -4.33
C ALA A 98 9.19 -2.70 -4.19
N VAL A 99 9.29 -1.64 -3.38
CA VAL A 99 10.57 -0.94 -3.10
C VAL A 99 11.55 -1.86 -2.39
N ILE A 100 11.13 -2.56 -1.33
CA ILE A 100 12.00 -3.46 -0.55
C ILE A 100 12.51 -4.60 -1.45
N ALA A 101 11.60 -5.24 -2.20
CA ALA A 101 11.96 -6.30 -3.13
C ALA A 101 12.92 -5.82 -4.22
N PHE A 102 12.71 -4.61 -4.75
CA PHE A 102 13.61 -3.99 -5.72
C PHE A 102 15.00 -3.76 -5.11
N LEU A 103 15.09 -3.16 -3.92
CA LEU A 103 16.35 -2.92 -3.23
C LEU A 103 17.12 -4.22 -2.96
N PHE A 104 16.45 -5.26 -2.45
CA PHE A 104 17.10 -6.56 -2.20
C PHE A 104 17.57 -7.25 -3.48
N THR A 105 16.85 -7.06 -4.59
CA THR A 105 17.30 -7.51 -5.91
C THR A 105 18.56 -6.75 -6.35
N ARG A 106 18.59 -5.41 -6.17
CA ARG A 106 19.74 -4.57 -6.53
C ARG A 106 20.97 -4.81 -5.65
N LEU A 107 20.76 -5.22 -4.40
CA LEU A 107 21.81 -5.59 -3.45
C LEU A 107 22.28 -7.05 -3.62
N GLY A 108 21.70 -7.82 -4.56
CA GLY A 108 22.08 -9.20 -4.81
C GLY A 108 21.65 -10.20 -3.73
N LEU A 109 20.75 -9.80 -2.83
CA LEU A 109 20.24 -10.64 -1.75
C LEU A 109 19.16 -11.61 -2.23
N VAL A 110 18.36 -11.18 -3.22
CA VAL A 110 17.26 -11.97 -3.80
C VAL A 110 17.35 -11.95 -5.32
N ARG A 111 16.99 -13.06 -5.98
CA ARG A 111 16.92 -13.13 -7.44
C ARG A 111 15.71 -12.35 -7.95
N ALA A 112 15.88 -11.60 -9.03
CA ALA A 112 14.82 -10.77 -9.63
C ALA A 112 13.51 -11.54 -9.90
N LYS A 113 13.61 -12.79 -10.40
CA LYS A 113 12.44 -13.65 -10.65
C LYS A 113 11.67 -13.99 -9.36
N THR A 114 12.39 -14.34 -8.29
CA THR A 114 11.77 -14.66 -6.99
C THR A 114 11.10 -13.43 -6.40
N ALA A 115 11.81 -12.29 -6.39
CA ALA A 115 11.27 -11.03 -5.90
C ALA A 115 10.05 -10.57 -6.70
N THR A 116 10.08 -10.67 -8.03
CA THR A 116 8.93 -10.35 -8.90
C THR A 116 7.71 -11.19 -8.56
N ASN A 117 7.87 -12.51 -8.42
CA ASN A 117 6.77 -13.41 -8.10
C ASN A 117 6.20 -13.13 -6.70
N ALA A 118 7.06 -12.84 -5.72
CA ALA A 118 6.63 -12.49 -4.37
C ALA A 118 5.83 -11.19 -4.35
N VAL A 119 6.31 -10.13 -5.01
CA VAL A 119 5.59 -8.84 -5.11
C VAL A 119 4.25 -9.02 -5.83
N LEU A 120 4.21 -9.77 -6.93
CA LEU A 120 2.96 -10.07 -7.64
C LEU A 120 1.97 -10.81 -6.75
N PHE A 121 2.42 -11.85 -6.06
CA PHE A 121 1.58 -12.61 -5.14
C PHE A 121 1.04 -11.71 -4.02
N ALA A 122 1.92 -10.97 -3.35
CA ALA A 122 1.54 -10.02 -2.30
C ALA A 122 0.52 -8.98 -2.83
N THR A 123 0.78 -8.41 -4.00
CA THR A 123 -0.13 -7.45 -4.65
C THR A 123 -1.51 -8.05 -4.90
N ILE A 124 -1.58 -9.28 -5.42
CA ILE A 124 -2.85 -9.95 -5.67
C ILE A 124 -3.60 -10.15 -4.36
N VAL A 125 -2.93 -10.65 -3.31
CA VAL A 125 -3.60 -10.93 -2.04
C VAL A 125 -4.06 -9.63 -1.37
N PHE A 126 -3.18 -8.63 -1.25
CA PHE A 126 -3.50 -7.33 -0.65
C PHE A 126 -4.62 -6.62 -1.38
N LEU A 127 -4.59 -6.54 -2.73
CA LEU A 127 -5.63 -5.84 -3.47
C LEU A 127 -6.94 -6.62 -3.54
N SER A 128 -6.91 -7.96 -3.53
CA SER A 128 -8.13 -8.76 -3.52
C SER A 128 -8.94 -8.53 -2.25
N GLY A 129 -8.28 -8.44 -1.10
CA GLY A 129 -8.90 -8.05 0.18
C GLY A 129 -9.19 -6.55 0.22
N GLY A 130 -8.15 -5.71 0.16
CA GLY A 130 -8.19 -4.26 0.45
C GLY A 130 -9.16 -3.45 -0.41
N VAL A 131 -9.30 -3.75 -1.70
CA VAL A 131 -10.19 -2.98 -2.59
C VAL A 131 -11.65 -3.13 -2.16
N LEU A 132 -12.09 -4.35 -1.88
CA LEU A 132 -13.48 -4.64 -1.49
C LEU A 132 -13.68 -4.54 0.02
N GLY A 133 -12.65 -4.82 0.81
CA GLY A 133 -12.64 -4.70 2.26
C GLY A 133 -12.68 -3.25 2.74
N THR A 134 -12.37 -2.26 1.88
CA THR A 134 -12.68 -0.82 2.12
C THR A 134 -14.11 -0.60 2.64
N PHE A 135 -15.05 -1.46 2.25
CA PHE A 135 -16.45 -1.38 2.69
C PHE A 135 -16.69 -1.67 4.18
N HIS A 136 -15.71 -2.22 4.91
CA HIS A 136 -15.84 -2.38 6.36
C HIS A 136 -15.95 -1.07 7.13
N HIS A 137 -15.51 0.04 6.52
CA HIS A 137 -15.71 1.37 7.07
C HIS A 137 -17.10 1.95 6.80
N LEU A 138 -17.84 1.35 5.87
CA LEU A 138 -19.11 1.87 5.39
C LEU A 138 -20.32 1.23 6.07
N TYR A 139 -20.12 0.19 6.89
CA TYR A 139 -21.19 -0.62 7.47
C TYR A 139 -22.34 0.22 8.04
N TRP A 140 -22.02 1.28 8.79
CA TRP A 140 -23.02 2.08 9.49
C TRP A 140 -23.16 3.51 8.94
N THR A 141 -22.76 3.73 7.68
CA THR A 141 -22.75 5.06 7.03
C THR A 141 -23.92 5.30 6.07
N GLY A 142 -24.97 4.47 6.15
CA GLY A 142 -26.16 4.56 5.31
C GLY A 142 -26.09 3.73 4.02
N THR A 143 -25.27 2.68 3.97
CA THR A 143 -25.16 1.76 2.84
C THR A 143 -26.11 0.57 2.92
N PRO A 144 -26.51 -0.05 1.79
CA PRO A 144 -27.32 -1.27 1.79
C PRO A 144 -26.62 -2.47 2.43
N THR A 145 -27.39 -3.47 2.89
CA THR A 145 -26.87 -4.71 3.52
C THR A 145 -25.87 -5.47 2.65
N GLY A 146 -25.97 -5.37 1.32
CA GLY A 146 -24.99 -5.97 0.41
C GLY A 146 -23.57 -5.43 0.59
N VAL A 147 -23.42 -4.14 0.96
CA VAL A 147 -22.11 -3.52 1.24
C VAL A 147 -21.51 -4.09 2.52
N LEU A 148 -22.34 -4.32 3.55
CA LEU A 148 -21.94 -5.02 4.77
C LEU A 148 -21.37 -6.41 4.45
N ALA A 149 -22.11 -7.21 3.69
CA ALA A 149 -21.72 -8.59 3.38
C ALA A 149 -20.42 -8.65 2.57
N VAL A 150 -20.22 -7.74 1.61
CA VAL A 150 -18.97 -7.68 0.84
C VAL A 150 -17.83 -7.20 1.73
N GLY A 151 -18.02 -6.13 2.50
CA GLY A 151 -16.98 -5.59 3.37
C GLY A 151 -16.47 -6.64 4.36
N SER A 152 -17.36 -7.38 5.02
CA SER A 152 -16.96 -8.36 6.04
C SER A 152 -16.22 -9.56 5.49
N ILE A 153 -16.63 -10.06 4.33
CA ILE A 153 -15.95 -11.19 3.68
C ILE A 153 -14.56 -10.76 3.20
N PHE A 154 -14.45 -9.62 2.53
CA PHE A 154 -13.19 -9.22 1.91
C PHE A 154 -12.18 -8.63 2.88
N SER A 155 -12.61 -7.88 3.90
CA SER A 155 -11.71 -7.40 4.95
C SER A 155 -11.17 -8.54 5.82
N ALA A 156 -11.93 -9.63 6.01
CA ALA A 156 -11.43 -10.82 6.68
C ALA A 156 -10.29 -11.50 5.90
N LEU A 157 -10.30 -11.42 4.56
CA LEU A 157 -9.23 -11.94 3.72
C LEU A 157 -7.96 -11.10 3.81
N GLU A 158 -8.04 -9.84 4.23
CA GLU A 158 -6.87 -8.96 4.42
C GLU A 158 -5.94 -9.45 5.53
N VAL A 159 -6.44 -10.22 6.51
CA VAL A 159 -5.61 -10.78 7.59
C VAL A 159 -4.72 -11.92 7.11
N VAL A 160 -5.13 -12.65 6.07
CA VAL A 160 -4.40 -13.82 5.56
C VAL A 160 -2.97 -13.49 5.14
N PRO A 161 -2.69 -12.46 4.31
CA PRO A 161 -1.33 -12.09 3.95
C PRO A 161 -0.51 -11.57 5.14
N LEU A 162 -1.13 -10.93 6.15
CA LEU A 162 -0.44 -10.41 7.32
C LEU A 162 0.23 -11.51 8.16
N VAL A 163 -0.38 -12.70 8.20
CA VAL A 163 0.24 -13.89 8.81
C VAL A 163 1.46 -14.37 8.02
N LEU A 164 1.44 -14.21 6.70
CA LEU A 164 2.55 -14.60 5.82
C LEU A 164 3.75 -13.64 5.92
N VAL A 165 3.51 -12.36 6.24
CA VAL A 165 4.55 -11.32 6.45
C VAL A 165 5.50 -11.69 7.60
N GLY A 166 5.06 -12.48 8.59
CA GLY A 166 5.93 -12.99 9.65
C GLY A 166 7.05 -13.91 9.15
N PHE A 167 6.79 -14.70 8.09
CA PHE A 167 7.83 -15.53 7.46
C PHE A 167 8.83 -14.67 6.68
N GLU A 168 8.35 -13.61 6.03
CA GLU A 168 9.20 -12.64 5.32
C GLU A 168 10.14 -11.90 6.29
N ALA A 169 9.63 -11.51 7.47
CA ALA A 169 10.44 -10.91 8.53
C ALA A 169 11.58 -11.82 8.99
N TYR A 170 11.29 -13.12 9.14
CA TYR A 170 12.26 -14.11 9.57
C TYR A 170 13.33 -14.36 8.50
N GLU A 171 12.94 -14.49 7.23
CA GLU A 171 13.88 -14.59 6.11
C GLU A 171 14.77 -13.34 6.00
N ASN A 172 14.19 -12.14 6.09
CA ASN A 172 14.93 -10.88 6.07
C ASN A 172 15.93 -10.77 7.24
N TYR A 173 15.52 -11.22 8.43
CA TYR A 173 16.41 -11.29 9.58
C TYR A 173 17.55 -12.28 9.36
N ARG A 174 17.29 -13.46 8.77
CA ARG A 174 18.36 -14.43 8.44
C ARG A 174 19.32 -13.86 7.39
N HIS A 175 18.81 -13.16 6.38
CA HIS A 175 19.62 -12.49 5.37
C HIS A 175 20.52 -11.40 5.94
N SER A 176 20.18 -10.82 7.11
CA SER A 176 21.03 -9.82 7.78
C SER A 176 22.41 -10.35 8.18
N TYR A 177 22.57 -11.66 8.30
CA TYR A 177 23.83 -12.35 8.62
C TYR A 177 24.48 -13.02 7.40
N ALA A 178 23.92 -12.88 6.20
CA ALA A 178 24.35 -13.63 5.02
C ALA A 178 25.73 -13.19 4.50
N THR A 179 26.07 -11.91 4.62
CA THR A 179 27.39 -11.40 4.19
C THR A 179 27.87 -10.28 5.12
N PRO A 180 29.21 -10.09 5.30
CA PRO A 180 29.75 -9.10 6.23
C PRO A 180 29.35 -7.65 5.94
N TRP A 181 29.11 -7.30 4.67
CA TRP A 181 28.71 -5.93 4.30
C TRP A 181 27.25 -5.62 4.68
N VAL A 182 26.39 -6.63 4.82
CA VAL A 182 24.99 -6.44 5.23
C VAL A 182 24.89 -5.94 6.68
N ALA A 183 25.94 -6.14 7.50
CA ALA A 183 26.02 -5.57 8.84
C ALA A 183 25.87 -4.03 8.84
N ALA A 184 26.28 -3.35 7.75
CA ALA A 184 26.09 -1.91 7.58
C ALA A 184 24.60 -1.51 7.48
N TYR A 185 23.72 -2.44 7.06
CA TYR A 185 22.28 -2.25 6.90
C TYR A 185 21.46 -2.86 8.04
N ARG A 186 22.10 -3.23 9.15
CA ARG A 186 21.45 -3.87 10.31
C ARG A 186 20.20 -3.12 10.78
N TRP A 187 20.29 -1.80 10.96
CA TRP A 187 19.18 -1.01 11.47
C TRP A 187 17.99 -0.95 10.50
N PRO A 188 18.17 -0.59 9.21
CA PRO A 188 17.09 -0.70 8.22
C PRO A 188 16.39 -2.06 8.22
N ILE A 189 17.15 -3.16 8.27
CA ILE A 189 16.58 -4.51 8.30
C ILE A 189 15.76 -4.75 9.57
N LEU A 190 16.26 -4.32 10.74
CA LEU A 190 15.50 -4.44 11.99
C LEU A 190 14.21 -3.60 11.98
N PHE A 191 14.19 -2.44 11.33
CA PHE A 191 12.96 -1.69 11.12
C PHE A 191 11.98 -2.44 10.22
N PHE A 192 12.43 -3.11 9.16
CA PHE A 192 11.54 -3.95 8.34
C PHE A 192 10.97 -5.14 9.13
N VAL A 193 11.77 -5.74 10.01
CA VAL A 193 11.29 -6.78 10.93
C VAL A 193 10.22 -6.22 11.89
N ALA A 194 10.43 -5.02 12.43
CA ALA A 194 9.44 -4.36 13.30
C ALA A 194 8.16 -3.98 12.55
N VAL A 195 8.27 -3.52 11.29
CA VAL A 195 7.10 -3.26 10.41
C VAL A 195 6.30 -4.54 10.24
N ALA A 196 6.95 -5.65 9.91
CA ALA A 196 6.27 -6.94 9.75
C ALA A 196 5.58 -7.42 11.04
N PHE A 197 6.23 -7.25 12.19
CA PHE A 197 5.62 -7.56 13.49
C PHE A 197 4.37 -6.73 13.75
N TRP A 198 4.45 -5.40 13.56
CA TRP A 198 3.31 -4.51 13.78
C TRP A 198 2.23 -4.64 12.72
N ASN A 199 2.56 -5.12 11.52
CA ASN A 199 1.55 -5.46 10.52
C ASN A 199 0.70 -6.64 11.00
N LEU A 200 1.34 -7.69 11.54
CA LEU A 200 0.63 -8.84 12.10
C LEU A 200 -0.17 -8.49 13.37
N VAL A 201 0.44 -7.79 14.33
CA VAL A 201 -0.19 -7.52 15.64
C VAL A 201 -1.16 -6.34 15.58
N GLY A 202 -0.74 -5.23 14.96
CA GLY A 202 -1.55 -4.02 14.83
C GLY A 202 -2.70 -4.23 13.85
N ALA A 203 -2.38 -4.37 12.56
CA ALA A 203 -3.41 -4.52 11.53
C ALA A 203 -4.11 -5.88 11.60
N GLY A 204 -3.36 -6.98 11.75
CA GLY A 204 -3.95 -8.32 11.80
C GLY A 204 -4.78 -8.58 13.06
N LEU A 205 -4.14 -8.64 14.23
CA LEU A 205 -4.84 -9.02 15.46
C LEU A 205 -5.83 -7.96 15.94
N PHE A 206 -5.36 -6.71 16.13
CA PHE A 206 -6.24 -5.65 16.65
C PHE A 206 -7.21 -5.12 15.59
N GLY A 207 -6.83 -5.08 14.31
CA GLY A 207 -7.77 -4.74 13.24
C GLY A 207 -8.89 -5.78 13.13
N PHE A 208 -8.57 -7.08 13.15
CA PHE A 208 -9.61 -8.12 13.06
C PHE A 208 -10.53 -8.16 14.28
N LEU A 209 -10.04 -7.79 15.47
CA LEU A 209 -10.85 -7.69 16.68
C LEU A 209 -12.05 -6.73 16.52
N ILE A 210 -11.92 -5.68 15.71
CA ILE A 210 -12.95 -4.67 15.46
C ILE A 210 -13.62 -4.80 14.08
N ASN A 211 -13.26 -5.82 13.31
CA ASN A 211 -13.73 -6.00 11.93
C ASN A 211 -15.12 -6.63 11.71
N PRO A 212 -15.69 -7.49 12.59
CA PRO A 212 -16.74 -8.44 12.18
C PRO A 212 -18.02 -7.79 11.60
#